data_AF-A0A8J3IIY5-F1
#
_entry.id   AF-A0A8J3IIY5-F1
#
_cell.length_a   1.000
_cell.length_b   1.000
_cell.length_c   1.000
_cell.angle_alpha   90.00
_cell.angle_beta   90.00
_cell.angle_gamma   90.00
#
_symmetry.space_group_name_H-M   'P 1'
#
loop_
_entity.id
_entity.type
_entity.pdbx_description
1 polymer ?
#
loop_
_entity_poly.entity_id
_entity_poly.type
_entity_poly.pdbx_seq_one_letter_code
_entity_poly.pdbx_strand_id
1 'polypeptide(L)'
;MFSRTKKQRGTSHEDIHTTCFPCKSFSPWRGITNILLVTLVALLALLIVPTHSAAAKDLSPSPTSCGRTVSELEACTFQLINSYRADRGLPPYLLDNRLTQGARSHSALWLTFGEQDCPPKGHQCPGEPDPATRIKNAVGSTTESAENVGYGSGYPTAAYYDLIRQVHEGSSGFLSEGPCGCHNHYDNLMSTTLRYVGIGIAIDSNHVRFTEDFSRDGQSASPPSNPPTSASPKAGVAAAKQASNQLDTFAIDSHGALNVSWVVGGGTWQGPVRISPINTFPPGASLATGHQSANQLDVFAIDNSGALNVSWVVGGGTWQGPVRISPINTFPPGAVLTVEMQSANQLDVLAIDTHGTLNVSWVVGGGTWQGPVGISPANIFPPGAPLVSNHQSANQLDVLAIDTHGTLNVSWVVGGGTWQGPVGISPANIFPPGAPLVSEHQGANQLDVLAIDTHGTLNVSWVVGGGTWQGPVGISPANIFPVRAALTANHQSANQLDVLAIDTHGTLNVSWVVGGGTWQGPVGISPANTFPAGTSLASEHQSANQLDVFAIDTHKALNVSWVVGGGQWQGPVGISPANYFGS
;
A
#
# COMPACT_ATOMS: atom_id res chain seq x y z
N MET A 1 17.04 17.36 80.34
CA MET A 1 15.82 17.81 79.62
C MET A 1 15.55 16.83 78.49
N PHE A 2 14.29 16.36 78.43
CA PHE A 2 13.64 15.63 77.34
C PHE A 2 13.99 16.24 75.95
N SER A 3 14.05 15.55 74.81
CA SER A 3 13.46 14.29 74.36
C SER A 3 14.23 13.71 73.16
N ARG A 4 14.41 12.38 73.18
CA ARG A 4 14.44 11.31 72.13
C ARG A 4 14.42 11.73 70.64
N THR A 5 15.13 11.07 69.70
CA THR A 5 15.38 9.62 69.49
C THR A 5 16.62 9.47 68.58
N LYS A 6 17.71 8.79 69.01
CA LYS A 6 18.12 7.38 68.72
C LYS A 6 17.98 6.93 67.24
N LYS A 7 18.84 6.09 66.66
CA LYS A 7 20.25 5.65 66.78
C LYS A 7 20.37 4.51 65.75
N GLN A 8 21.44 4.57 64.94
CA GLN A 8 22.24 3.51 64.29
C GLN A 8 21.87 2.03 64.60
N ARG A 9 22.15 1.03 63.74
CA ARG A 9 23.49 0.68 63.19
C ARG A 9 23.41 -0.65 62.41
N GLY A 10 24.37 -0.89 61.49
CA GLY A 10 24.89 -2.22 61.11
C GLY A 10 25.02 -2.44 59.59
N THR A 11 26.09 -2.02 58.90
CA THR A 11 27.44 -2.64 58.70
C THR A 11 27.47 -3.96 57.90
N SER A 12 28.10 -3.95 56.71
CA SER A 12 29.41 -4.60 56.42
C SER A 12 29.82 -4.50 54.94
N HIS A 13 31.08 -4.07 54.71
CA HIS A 13 32.13 -4.55 53.76
C HIS A 13 31.74 -5.16 52.39
N GLU A 14 32.44 -4.96 51.27
CA GLU A 14 33.88 -4.82 51.06
C GLU A 14 34.21 -4.30 49.64
N ASP A 15 35.37 -3.66 49.51
CA ASP A 15 36.00 -3.12 48.31
C ASP A 15 36.38 -4.18 47.25
N ILE A 16 36.61 -3.74 46.01
CA ILE A 16 37.89 -3.97 45.31
C ILE A 16 38.16 -2.79 44.35
N HIS A 17 39.33 -2.19 44.57
CA HIS A 17 40.06 -1.21 43.76
C HIS A 17 40.29 -1.70 42.30
N THR A 18 40.73 -0.95 41.29
CA THR A 18 41.84 0.03 41.26
C THR A 18 41.93 0.63 39.83
N THR A 19 41.99 1.97 39.73
CA THR A 19 42.99 2.79 38.97
C THR A 19 43.05 2.72 37.42
N CYS A 20 43.39 3.77 36.65
CA CYS A 20 43.86 5.15 36.93
C CYS A 20 43.87 5.98 35.61
N PHE A 21 43.36 7.23 35.67
CA PHE A 21 43.95 8.53 35.23
C PHE A 21 44.59 8.75 33.81
N PRO A 22 44.81 10.01 33.36
CA PRO A 22 43.86 11.12 33.16
C PRO A 22 44.17 11.96 31.88
N CYS A 23 43.39 13.00 31.57
CA CYS A 23 43.93 14.38 31.54
C CYS A 23 42.85 15.43 31.31
N LYS A 24 42.94 16.48 32.13
CA LYS A 24 42.11 17.68 32.14
C LYS A 24 42.70 18.77 31.23
N SER A 25 41.78 19.54 30.64
CA SER A 25 41.76 21.01 30.46
C SER A 25 43.03 21.78 30.09
N PHE A 26 42.91 22.63 29.07
CA PHE A 26 43.44 24.00 29.15
C PHE A 26 42.53 24.99 28.40
N SER A 27 42.51 26.20 28.94
CA SER A 27 41.88 27.46 28.53
C SER A 27 42.93 28.53 28.89
N PRO A 28 42.89 29.80 28.46
CA PRO A 28 42.63 30.36 27.12
C PRO A 28 43.53 31.59 26.77
N TRP A 29 43.21 32.30 25.66
CA TRP A 29 43.45 33.73 25.35
C TRP A 29 44.81 34.25 24.77
N ARG A 30 44.66 35.00 23.66
CA ARG A 30 45.35 36.24 23.17
C ARG A 30 46.39 36.20 22.03
N GLY A 31 46.10 37.03 21.02
CA GLY A 31 47.06 37.79 20.20
C GLY A 31 46.84 37.63 18.67
N ILE A 32 46.11 38.51 17.98
CA ILE A 32 46.60 39.74 17.29
C ILE A 32 47.52 39.35 16.10
N THR A 33 47.31 39.62 14.80
CA THR A 33 46.52 40.62 14.05
C THR A 33 46.67 40.38 12.52
N ASN A 34 45.73 40.97 11.74
CA ASN A 34 45.96 41.74 10.50
C ASN A 34 45.68 41.19 9.07
N ILE A 35 44.53 41.68 8.55
CA ILE A 35 44.30 42.55 7.37
C ILE A 35 43.58 42.00 6.12
N LEU A 36 42.54 42.78 5.74
CA LEU A 36 41.99 43.10 4.41
C LEU A 36 41.15 41.99 3.74
N LEU A 37 39.92 42.19 3.27
CA LEU A 37 39.20 43.40 2.85
C LEU A 37 37.69 43.09 2.74
N VAL A 38 36.84 43.88 3.41
CA VAL A 38 35.38 43.95 3.21
C VAL A 38 35.05 45.42 2.99
N THR A 39 34.25 45.76 1.97
CA THR A 39 33.26 46.86 2.05
C THR A 39 32.38 46.92 0.80
N LEU A 40 31.06 46.80 0.99
CA LEU A 40 30.11 47.87 0.64
C LEU A 40 28.81 47.78 1.48
N VAL A 41 28.78 48.58 2.56
CA VAL A 41 27.70 49.46 3.11
C VAL A 41 26.33 49.35 2.39
N ALA A 42 25.21 48.93 2.99
CA ALA A 42 24.42 49.38 4.17
C ALA A 42 23.60 50.69 3.97
N LEU A 43 22.26 50.55 4.06
CA LEU A 43 21.25 51.41 4.75
C LEU A 43 19.96 51.66 3.94
N LEU A 44 18.83 51.17 4.44
CA LEU A 44 17.72 52.04 4.87
C LEU A 44 16.87 51.33 5.94
N ALA A 45 16.64 52.04 7.04
CA ALA A 45 15.78 51.66 8.17
C ALA A 45 14.29 51.73 7.77
N LEU A 46 13.31 51.08 8.41
CA LEU A 46 12.83 51.28 9.79
C LEU A 46 11.64 50.30 10.01
N LEU A 47 11.48 49.77 11.23
CA LEU A 47 10.23 49.27 11.85
C LEU A 47 9.38 48.22 11.11
N ILE A 48 9.43 46.98 11.62
CA ILE A 48 8.29 46.22 12.18
C ILE A 48 8.93 45.07 12.98
N VAL A 49 8.64 44.97 14.27
CA VAL A 49 8.82 43.73 15.02
C VAL A 49 7.65 42.84 14.62
N PRO A 50 7.81 41.73 13.88
CA PRO A 50 6.77 40.73 13.90
C PRO A 50 6.96 39.99 15.22
N THR A 51 6.09 40.30 16.18
CA THR A 51 5.72 39.35 17.23
C THR A 51 5.26 38.08 16.52
N HIS A 52 6.19 37.15 16.27
CA HIS A 52 5.82 35.77 16.05
C HIS A 52 5.41 35.23 17.42
N SER A 53 4.19 35.55 17.84
CA SER A 53 3.39 34.53 18.53
C SER A 53 3.30 33.38 17.53
N ALA A 54 4.25 32.46 17.61
CA ALA A 54 4.03 31.10 17.17
C ALA A 54 2.91 30.57 18.06
N ALA A 55 1.67 30.77 17.61
CA ALA A 55 0.61 29.88 17.99
C ALA A 55 1.06 28.50 17.47
N ALA A 56 1.69 27.72 18.35
CA ALA A 56 1.72 26.28 18.22
C ALA A 56 0.26 25.85 18.15
N LYS A 57 -0.24 25.74 16.93
CA LYS A 57 -1.62 25.36 16.65
C LYS A 57 -1.65 23.86 16.92
N ASP A 58 -2.28 23.52 18.04
CA ASP A 58 -2.69 22.20 18.46
C ASP A 58 -2.87 21.25 17.26
N LEU A 59 -1.91 20.33 17.09
CA LEU A 59 -1.93 19.27 16.08
C LEU A 59 -2.73 18.05 16.56
N SER A 60 -3.36 18.14 17.74
CA SER A 60 -4.25 17.10 18.24
C SER A 60 -5.61 17.25 17.54
N PRO A 61 -6.16 16.19 16.91
CA PRO A 61 -7.49 16.26 16.32
C PRO A 61 -8.53 16.60 17.41
N SER A 62 -9.43 17.54 17.09
CA SER A 62 -10.56 17.88 17.96
C SER A 62 -11.41 16.63 18.21
N PRO A 63 -11.94 16.38 19.44
CA PRO A 63 -12.72 15.18 19.76
C PRO A 63 -13.93 14.94 18.83
N THR A 64 -14.40 15.99 18.16
CA THR A 64 -15.53 15.95 17.21
C THR A 64 -15.18 15.41 15.82
N SER A 65 -13.92 15.19 15.46
CA SER A 65 -13.51 14.71 14.12
C SER A 65 -13.08 13.24 14.05
N CYS A 66 -12.93 12.54 15.18
CA CYS A 66 -12.63 11.11 15.20
C CYS A 66 -13.93 10.31 15.21
N GLY A 67 -14.23 9.63 14.11
CA GLY A 67 -15.46 8.86 13.94
C GLY A 67 -15.55 7.60 14.82
N ARG A 68 -16.64 6.84 14.68
CA ARG A 68 -16.98 5.71 15.57
C ARG A 68 -16.42 4.37 15.09
N THR A 69 -15.84 4.30 13.90
CA THR A 69 -15.33 3.03 13.36
C THR A 69 -13.95 2.70 13.92
N VAL A 70 -13.63 1.41 13.98
CA VAL A 70 -12.30 0.93 14.42
C VAL A 70 -11.18 1.60 13.62
N SER A 71 -11.33 1.71 12.29
CA SER A 71 -10.31 2.31 11.43
C SER A 71 -10.10 3.81 11.69
N GLU A 72 -11.16 4.56 11.98
CA GLU A 72 -11.04 5.98 12.32
C GLU A 72 -10.36 6.17 13.69
N LEU A 73 -10.68 5.31 14.65
CA LEU A 73 -10.05 5.33 15.97
C LEU A 73 -8.55 4.99 15.88
N GLU A 74 -8.16 4.02 15.06
CA GLU A 74 -6.75 3.66 14.85
C GLU A 74 -5.98 4.81 14.19
N ALA A 75 -6.56 5.44 13.15
CA ALA A 75 -5.96 6.59 12.48
C ALA A 75 -5.79 7.79 13.42
N CYS A 76 -6.81 8.08 14.24
CA CYS A 76 -6.73 9.15 15.23
C CYS A 76 -5.73 8.85 16.35
N THR A 77 -5.65 7.60 16.81
CA THR A 77 -4.67 7.18 17.82
C THR A 77 -3.25 7.28 17.27
N PHE A 78 -3.03 6.98 15.99
CA PHE A 78 -1.74 7.19 15.34
C PHE A 78 -1.32 8.66 15.33
N GLN A 79 -2.25 9.55 14.97
CA GLN A 79 -2.01 11.00 15.00
C GLN A 79 -1.72 11.49 16.42
N LEU A 80 -2.45 10.96 17.41
CA LEU A 80 -2.29 11.26 18.82
C LEU A 80 -0.90 10.88 19.35
N ILE A 81 -0.44 9.65 19.07
CA ILE A 81 0.92 9.21 19.43
C ILE A 81 1.97 10.14 18.81
N ASN A 82 1.81 10.49 17.54
CA ASN A 82 2.75 11.35 16.84
C ASN A 82 2.69 12.83 17.27
N SER A 83 1.57 13.33 17.79
CA SER A 83 1.50 14.67 18.37
C SER A 83 2.35 14.76 19.65
N TYR A 84 2.32 13.73 20.51
CA TYR A 84 3.16 13.68 21.71
C TYR A 84 4.65 13.72 21.41
N ARG A 85 5.04 13.06 20.32
CA ARG A 85 6.42 13.01 19.81
C ARG A 85 6.83 14.36 19.20
N ALA A 86 5.94 14.97 18.42
CA ALA A 86 6.16 16.30 17.85
C ALA A 86 6.37 17.37 18.94
N ASP A 87 5.57 17.35 20.00
CA ASP A 87 5.69 18.26 21.16
C ASP A 87 7.05 18.15 21.86
N ARG A 88 7.77 17.03 21.67
CA ARG A 88 9.07 16.74 22.26
C ARG A 88 10.21 16.75 21.24
N GLY A 89 9.94 17.17 20.00
CA GLY A 89 10.93 17.24 18.94
C GLY A 89 11.47 15.88 18.49
N LEU A 90 10.71 14.80 18.71
CA LEU A 90 11.07 13.45 18.28
C LEU A 90 10.55 13.19 16.85
N PRO A 91 11.27 12.40 16.03
CA PRO A 91 10.76 11.96 14.73
C PRO A 91 9.44 11.20 14.89
N PRO A 92 8.46 11.38 13.99
CA PRO A 92 7.22 10.62 14.05
C PRO A 92 7.49 9.13 13.88
N TYR A 93 6.69 8.30 14.54
CA TYR A 93 6.59 6.90 14.17
C TYR A 93 5.95 6.74 12.80
N LEU A 94 6.40 5.71 12.09
CA LEU A 94 5.79 5.24 10.86
C LEU A 94 4.76 4.15 11.20
N LEU A 95 3.58 4.21 10.59
CA LEU A 95 2.60 3.14 10.74
C LEU A 95 3.11 1.87 10.02
N ASP A 96 2.93 0.68 10.59
CA ASP A 96 3.18 -0.61 9.91
C ASP A 96 1.92 -1.47 9.98
N ASN A 97 1.34 -1.78 8.81
CA ASN A 97 0.06 -2.48 8.73
C ASN A 97 0.12 -3.93 9.25
N ARG A 98 1.30 -4.54 9.26
CA ARG A 98 1.48 -5.90 9.79
C ARG A 98 1.45 -5.88 11.31
N LEU A 99 2.10 -4.87 11.91
CA LEU A 99 1.98 -4.61 13.35
C LEU A 99 0.52 -4.29 13.71
N THR A 100 -0.17 -3.45 12.92
CA THR A 100 -1.59 -3.14 13.11
C THR A 100 -2.47 -4.39 13.08
N GLN A 101 -2.21 -5.33 12.16
CA GLN A 101 -2.94 -6.59 12.10
C GLN A 101 -2.69 -7.47 13.32
N GLY A 102 -1.44 -7.56 13.78
CA GLY A 102 -1.06 -8.27 15.01
C GLY A 102 -1.76 -7.68 16.24
N ALA A 103 -1.63 -6.35 16.41
CA ALA A 103 -2.26 -5.59 17.48
C ALA A 103 -3.79 -5.72 17.46
N ARG A 104 -4.43 -5.73 16.29
CA ARG A 104 -5.89 -5.85 16.17
C ARG A 104 -6.36 -7.25 16.55
N SER A 105 -5.61 -8.28 16.14
CA SER A 105 -5.89 -9.67 16.52
C SER A 105 -5.80 -9.84 18.04
N HIS A 106 -4.76 -9.27 18.66
CA HIS A 106 -4.60 -9.26 20.11
C HIS A 106 -5.74 -8.51 20.81
N SER A 107 -6.04 -7.26 20.41
CA SER A 107 -7.13 -6.47 21.00
C SER A 107 -8.48 -7.18 20.91
N ALA A 108 -8.75 -7.94 19.84
CA ALA A 108 -9.97 -8.73 19.71
C ALA A 108 -10.01 -9.92 20.68
N LEU A 109 -8.89 -10.63 20.88
CA LEU A 109 -8.78 -11.67 21.90
C LEU A 109 -8.96 -11.07 23.30
N TRP A 110 -8.33 -9.92 23.57
CA TRP A 110 -8.42 -9.26 24.86
C TRP A 110 -9.83 -8.75 25.19
N LEU A 111 -10.55 -8.27 24.18
CA LEU A 111 -11.97 -7.94 24.31
C LEU A 111 -12.83 -9.18 24.61
N THR A 112 -12.45 -10.34 24.08
CA THR A 112 -13.18 -11.60 24.24
C THR A 112 -12.94 -12.25 25.61
N PHE A 113 -11.68 -12.33 26.05
CA PHE A 113 -11.28 -13.04 27.26
C PHE A 113 -11.22 -12.12 28.50
N GLY A 114 -11.02 -10.82 28.32
CA GLY A 114 -10.85 -9.89 29.43
C GLY A 114 -9.45 -9.96 30.07
N GLU A 115 -9.20 -9.08 31.03
CA GLU A 115 -7.86 -8.87 31.60
C GLU A 115 -7.35 -10.03 32.46
N GLN A 116 -8.25 -10.74 33.17
CA GLN A 116 -7.84 -11.86 34.02
C GLN A 116 -7.34 -13.06 33.21
N ASP A 117 -7.92 -13.27 32.03
CA ASP A 117 -7.61 -14.41 31.17
C ASP A 117 -6.57 -14.08 30.10
N CYS A 118 -6.09 -12.83 30.03
CA CYS A 118 -4.95 -12.40 29.20
C CYS A 118 -3.73 -11.94 30.04
N PRO A 119 -3.03 -12.83 30.76
CA PRO A 119 -1.92 -12.43 31.63
C PRO A 119 -0.61 -12.19 30.87
N PRO A 120 0.27 -11.27 31.35
CA PRO A 120 0.02 -10.33 32.44
C PRO A 120 -0.77 -9.10 31.95
N LYS A 121 -1.78 -8.66 32.70
CA LYS A 121 -2.45 -7.34 32.52
C LYS A 121 -2.91 -7.01 31.08
N GLY A 122 -3.34 -8.00 30.33
CA GLY A 122 -3.80 -7.84 28.96
C GLY A 122 -2.80 -8.22 27.88
N HIS A 123 -1.49 -8.32 28.18
CA HIS A 123 -0.44 -8.47 27.15
C HIS A 123 -0.43 -9.80 26.38
N GLN A 124 -1.03 -10.87 26.92
CA GLN A 124 -1.07 -12.15 26.22
C GLN A 124 -2.32 -12.96 26.58
N CYS A 125 -3.14 -13.25 25.58
CA CYS A 125 -4.37 -14.02 25.65
C CYS A 125 -4.16 -15.51 25.32
N PRO A 126 -5.16 -16.38 25.62
CA PRO A 126 -5.09 -17.79 25.28
C PRO A 126 -5.07 -17.98 23.75
N GLY A 127 -4.11 -18.76 23.26
CA GLY A 127 -4.02 -19.12 21.85
C GLY A 127 -3.20 -18.18 20.97
N GLU A 128 -2.54 -17.16 21.53
CA GLU A 128 -1.59 -16.31 20.80
C GLU A 128 -0.14 -16.40 21.33
N PRO A 129 0.86 -16.08 20.48
CA PRO A 129 2.25 -15.90 20.93
C PRO A 129 2.40 -14.75 21.92
N ASP A 130 3.51 -14.73 22.67
CA ASP A 130 3.87 -13.57 23.49
C ASP A 130 4.10 -12.31 22.62
N PRO A 131 4.03 -11.09 23.19
CA PRO A 131 4.12 -9.84 22.42
C PRO A 131 5.35 -9.75 21.51
N ALA A 132 6.53 -10.11 22.02
CA ALA A 132 7.76 -10.02 21.24
C ALA A 132 7.75 -11.01 20.06
N THR A 133 7.25 -12.23 20.28
CA THR A 133 7.07 -13.22 19.21
C THR A 133 6.00 -12.79 18.21
N ARG A 134 4.87 -12.23 18.66
CA ARG A 134 3.80 -11.70 17.78
C ARG A 134 4.34 -10.59 16.89
N ILE A 135 5.02 -9.61 17.47
CA ILE A 135 5.63 -8.48 16.75
C ILE A 135 6.66 -9.00 15.75
N LYS A 136 7.57 -9.90 16.17
CA LYS A 136 8.57 -10.49 15.29
C LYS A 136 7.94 -11.26 14.13
N ASN A 137 6.88 -12.02 14.37
CA ASN A 137 6.16 -12.74 13.32
C ASN A 137 5.48 -11.78 12.34
N ALA A 138 4.96 -10.66 12.83
CA ALA A 138 4.32 -9.64 11.99
C ALA A 138 5.33 -8.96 11.04
N VAL A 139 6.52 -8.58 11.53
CA VAL A 139 7.52 -7.86 10.70
C VAL A 139 8.63 -8.76 10.12
N GLY A 140 8.58 -10.06 10.40
CA GLY A 140 9.56 -11.07 9.97
C GLY A 140 10.82 -11.13 10.84
N SER A 141 11.44 -9.97 11.11
CA SER A 141 12.56 -9.85 12.04
C SER A 141 12.66 -8.42 12.57
N THR A 142 12.97 -8.26 13.85
CA THR A 142 13.25 -6.96 14.43
C THR A 142 14.30 -7.06 15.53
N THR A 143 15.15 -6.05 15.63
CA THR A 143 16.21 -5.98 16.65
C THR A 143 15.73 -5.42 17.98
N GLU A 144 14.54 -4.80 18.00
CA GLU A 144 13.91 -4.23 19.19
C GLU A 144 12.40 -4.11 18.96
N SER A 145 11.62 -4.46 19.97
CA SER A 145 10.15 -4.42 19.95
C SER A 145 9.60 -4.00 21.30
N ALA A 146 8.42 -3.38 21.32
CA ALA A 146 7.71 -3.05 22.54
C ALA A 146 6.19 -3.08 22.30
N GLU A 147 5.41 -3.11 23.36
CA GLU A 147 3.95 -3.10 23.30
C GLU A 147 3.38 -2.18 24.37
N ASN A 148 2.38 -1.39 24.01
CA ASN A 148 1.45 -0.80 24.97
C ASN A 148 0.06 -1.41 24.81
N VAL A 149 -0.62 -1.68 25.92
CA VAL A 149 -2.01 -2.13 25.93
C VAL A 149 -2.86 -1.21 26.79
N GLY A 150 -4.02 -0.84 26.30
CA GLY A 150 -4.92 0.10 26.97
C GLY A 150 -6.38 -0.32 26.89
N TYR A 151 -7.16 0.08 27.90
CA TYR A 151 -8.58 -0.20 27.93
C TYR A 151 -9.41 0.95 28.52
N GLY A 152 -10.63 1.07 28.03
CA GLY A 152 -11.63 2.00 28.55
C GLY A 152 -13.01 1.37 28.60
N SER A 153 -13.83 1.83 29.55
CA SER A 153 -15.21 1.37 29.72
C SER A 153 -16.12 2.57 29.98
N GLY A 154 -17.38 2.49 29.54
CA GLY A 154 -18.37 3.56 29.74
C GLY A 154 -18.91 4.16 28.45
N TYR A 155 -18.88 3.41 27.35
CA TYR A 155 -19.67 3.73 26.16
C TYR A 155 -21.16 3.39 26.38
N PRO A 156 -22.14 4.17 25.87
CA PRO A 156 -22.02 5.37 25.04
C PRO A 156 -21.91 6.68 25.83
N THR A 157 -21.80 6.65 27.17
CA THR A 157 -21.67 7.87 27.99
C THR A 157 -20.38 8.65 27.69
N ALA A 158 -19.32 7.98 27.23
CA ALA A 158 -18.13 8.58 26.65
C ALA A 158 -17.87 7.99 25.26
N ALA A 159 -17.37 8.81 24.33
CA ALA A 159 -16.96 8.33 23.01
C ALA A 159 -15.70 7.44 23.14
N TYR A 160 -15.55 6.42 22.28
CA TYR A 160 -14.39 5.53 22.33
C TYR A 160 -13.06 6.28 22.21
N TYR A 161 -13.01 7.31 21.36
CA TYR A 161 -11.81 8.13 21.22
C TYR A 161 -11.46 8.89 22.50
N ASP A 162 -12.46 9.41 23.23
CA ASP A 162 -12.22 10.06 24.52
C ASP A 162 -11.71 9.07 25.57
N LEU A 163 -12.19 7.82 25.54
CA LEU A 163 -11.68 6.75 26.40
C LEU A 163 -10.21 6.42 26.07
N ILE A 164 -9.85 6.29 24.78
CA ILE A 164 -8.46 6.05 24.35
C ILE A 164 -7.55 7.22 24.75
N ARG A 165 -8.00 8.45 24.53
CA ARG A 165 -7.26 9.66 24.91
C ARG A 165 -7.08 9.75 26.43
N GLN A 166 -8.11 9.39 27.20
CA GLN A 166 -8.00 9.35 28.66
C GLN A 166 -6.95 8.33 29.13
N VAL A 167 -6.82 7.18 28.46
CA VAL A 167 -5.77 6.18 28.76
C VAL A 167 -4.37 6.72 28.42
N HIS A 168 -4.23 7.57 27.40
CA HIS A 168 -2.95 8.20 27.09
C HIS A 168 -2.60 9.36 28.03
N GLU A 169 -3.52 10.31 28.21
CA GLU A 169 -3.27 11.63 28.79
C GLU A 169 -3.74 11.78 30.24
N GLY A 170 -4.54 10.84 30.74
CA GLY A 170 -5.11 10.90 32.08
C GLY A 170 -4.02 10.95 33.15
N SER A 171 -4.40 11.35 34.37
CA SER A 171 -3.49 11.45 35.52
C SER A 171 -2.86 10.12 35.94
N SER A 172 -3.31 9.00 35.34
CA SER A 172 -2.78 7.65 35.53
C SER A 172 -2.60 6.93 34.18
N GLY A 173 -2.57 7.70 33.08
CA GLY A 173 -2.41 7.20 31.72
C GLY A 173 -0.95 7.05 31.30
N PHE A 174 -0.71 6.56 30.08
CA PHE A 174 0.62 6.25 29.56
C PHE A 174 1.62 7.41 29.70
N LEU A 175 1.18 8.65 29.44
CA LEU A 175 2.05 9.82 29.53
C LEU A 175 2.39 10.23 30.97
N SER A 176 1.57 9.84 31.95
CA SER A 176 1.78 10.18 33.36
C SER A 176 2.86 9.33 34.02
N GLU A 177 3.24 8.19 33.42
CA GLU A 177 4.28 7.31 33.96
C GLU A 177 5.66 7.96 33.94
N GLY A 178 5.92 8.86 32.98
CA GLY A 178 7.17 9.57 32.82
C GLY A 178 8.36 8.68 32.43
N PRO A 179 9.52 9.29 32.13
CA PRO A 179 10.70 8.54 31.73
C PRO A 179 11.29 7.78 32.91
N CYS A 180 11.42 6.46 32.80
CA CYS A 180 12.07 5.63 33.82
C CYS A 180 13.27 4.83 33.28
N GLY A 181 13.42 4.70 31.95
CA GLY A 181 14.42 3.81 31.35
C GLY A 181 14.15 2.34 31.67
N CYS A 182 12.91 2.01 32.00
CA CYS A 182 12.48 0.70 32.50
C CYS A 182 11.48 0.02 31.55
N HIS A 183 11.33 0.54 30.32
CA HIS A 183 10.45 0.04 29.26
C HIS A 183 8.97 0.09 29.66
N ASN A 184 8.54 1.22 30.23
CA ASN A 184 7.12 1.51 30.51
C ASN A 184 6.41 2.10 29.27
N HIS A 185 5.12 2.40 29.37
CA HIS A 185 4.34 2.90 28.23
C HIS A 185 4.86 4.25 27.73
N TYR A 186 5.29 5.12 28.65
CA TYR A 186 5.92 6.39 28.32
C TYR A 186 7.20 6.20 27.50
N ASP A 187 8.11 5.32 27.95
CA ASP A 187 9.38 5.05 27.29
C ASP A 187 9.16 4.48 25.88
N ASN A 188 8.11 3.66 25.68
CA ASN A 188 7.72 3.16 24.37
C ASN A 188 7.20 4.28 23.46
N LEU A 189 6.30 5.15 23.94
CA LEU A 189 5.78 6.29 23.17
C LEU A 189 6.89 7.29 22.80
N MET A 190 7.88 7.46 23.68
CA MET A 190 8.97 8.42 23.55
C MET A 190 10.29 7.81 23.05
N SER A 191 10.27 6.55 22.61
CA SER A 191 11.49 5.88 22.20
C SER A 191 12.15 6.57 21.01
N THR A 192 13.48 6.63 21.07
CA THR A 192 14.36 7.14 20.01
C THR A 192 14.94 6.03 19.14
N THR A 193 14.73 4.77 19.54
CA THR A 193 15.27 3.57 18.88
C THR A 193 14.21 2.82 18.09
N LEU A 194 12.96 2.79 18.59
CA LEU A 194 11.80 2.32 17.85
C LEU A 194 11.46 3.28 16.70
N ARG A 195 10.88 2.76 15.62
CA ARG A 195 10.58 3.54 14.40
C ARG A 195 9.18 3.31 13.84
N TYR A 196 8.62 2.13 14.07
CA TYR A 196 7.33 1.73 13.55
C TYR A 196 6.36 1.46 14.69
N VAL A 197 5.08 1.74 14.46
CA VAL A 197 3.97 1.42 15.34
C VAL A 197 2.84 0.78 14.54
N GLY A 198 2.19 -0.23 15.08
CA GLY A 198 0.90 -0.72 14.62
C GLY A 198 -0.14 -0.56 15.70
N ILE A 199 -1.35 -0.14 15.35
CA ILE A 199 -2.39 0.20 16.32
C ILE A 199 -3.61 -0.66 16.02
N GLY A 200 -3.99 -1.49 16.98
CA GLY A 200 -5.14 -2.38 16.84
C GLY A 200 -6.21 -2.07 17.86
N ILE A 201 -7.43 -1.80 17.41
CA ILE A 201 -8.55 -1.45 18.29
C ILE A 201 -9.69 -2.47 18.18
N ALA A 202 -10.26 -2.85 19.32
CA ALA A 202 -11.47 -3.66 19.41
C ALA A 202 -12.50 -2.97 20.33
N ILE A 203 -13.76 -2.96 19.89
CA ILE A 203 -14.87 -2.32 20.61
C ILE A 203 -16.06 -3.28 20.75
N ASP A 204 -16.72 -3.23 21.90
CA ASP A 204 -18.06 -3.81 22.11
C ASP A 204 -19.04 -2.72 22.58
N SER A 205 -20.26 -3.08 22.96
CA SER A 205 -21.30 -2.12 23.37
C SER A 205 -20.94 -1.20 24.56
N ASN A 206 -19.85 -1.46 25.29
CA ASN A 206 -19.46 -0.69 26.48
C ASN A 206 -17.94 -0.43 26.59
N HIS A 207 -17.11 -1.22 25.92
CA HIS A 207 -15.66 -1.27 26.12
C HIS A 207 -14.89 -0.93 24.85
N VAL A 208 -13.69 -0.40 25.05
CA VAL A 208 -12.62 -0.34 24.05
C VAL A 208 -11.37 -1.01 24.62
N ARG A 209 -10.75 -1.88 23.83
CA ARG A 209 -9.43 -2.46 24.05
C ARG A 209 -8.54 -2.06 22.90
N PHE A 210 -7.32 -1.62 23.18
CA PHE A 210 -6.40 -1.22 22.14
C PHE A 210 -4.97 -1.60 22.48
N THR A 211 -4.18 -1.75 21.42
CA THR A 211 -2.81 -2.25 21.47
C THR A 211 -1.96 -1.45 20.50
N GLU A 212 -0.77 -1.06 20.95
CA GLU A 212 0.25 -0.38 20.16
C GLU A 212 1.49 -1.25 20.13
N ASP A 213 1.70 -1.95 19.02
CA ASP A 213 2.85 -2.80 18.80
C ASP A 213 3.95 -1.95 18.12
N PHE A 214 5.12 -1.84 18.76
CA PHE A 214 6.24 -1.06 18.26
C PHE A 214 7.39 -1.96 17.78
N SER A 215 8.11 -1.49 16.78
CA SER A 215 9.37 -2.11 16.35
C SER A 215 10.40 -1.10 15.88
N ARG A 216 11.67 -1.45 16.01
CA ARG A 216 12.78 -0.68 15.42
C ARG A 216 12.87 -0.89 13.91
N ASP A 217 12.70 -2.13 13.49
CA ASP A 217 12.75 -2.55 12.10
C ASP A 217 11.34 -2.95 11.62
N GLY A 218 10.91 -2.35 10.52
CA GLY A 218 9.58 -2.49 9.92
C GLY A 218 9.60 -1.91 8.51
N GLN A 219 8.51 -2.06 7.76
CA GLN A 219 8.35 -1.42 6.45
C GLN A 219 7.41 -0.23 6.66
N SER A 220 7.77 0.93 6.11
CA SER A 220 6.93 2.14 6.16
C SER A 220 5.57 1.82 5.59
N ALA A 221 4.51 2.30 6.23
CA ALA A 221 3.27 2.60 5.54
C ALA A 221 3.60 3.50 4.35
N SER A 222 3.59 2.91 3.16
CA SER A 222 2.63 3.38 2.19
C SER A 222 1.23 3.16 2.80
N PRO A 223 0.24 4.07 2.60
CA PRO A 223 -1.16 3.73 2.89
C PRO A 223 -1.42 2.34 2.34
N PRO A 224 -2.22 1.45 2.99
CA PRO A 224 -2.26 0.03 2.67
C PRO A 224 -2.19 -0.17 1.18
N SER A 225 -0.98 -0.44 0.69
CA SER A 225 -0.82 -1.08 -0.57
C SER A 225 -1.21 -2.50 -0.18
N ASN A 226 -2.51 -2.79 -0.19
CA ASN A 226 -2.88 -3.81 -1.15
C ASN A 226 -2.21 -3.30 -2.42
N PRO A 227 -1.13 -3.91 -2.94
CA PRO A 227 -0.85 -3.64 -4.33
C PRO A 227 -2.21 -3.90 -4.99
N PRO A 228 -2.89 -2.87 -5.51
CA PRO A 228 -3.92 -3.14 -6.47
C PRO A 228 -3.12 -3.89 -7.51
N THR A 229 -3.56 -5.09 -7.84
CA THR A 229 -2.91 -5.76 -8.94
C THR A 229 -3.05 -4.81 -10.10
N SER A 230 -1.92 -4.30 -10.60
CA SER A 230 -1.85 -3.67 -11.90
C SER A 230 -2.20 -4.79 -12.86
N ALA A 231 -3.51 -5.04 -12.99
CA ALA A 231 -4.08 -5.86 -14.02
C ALA A 231 -3.60 -5.18 -15.28
N SER A 232 -2.71 -5.85 -16.00
CA SER A 232 -2.29 -5.33 -17.29
C SER A 232 -3.55 -5.07 -18.09
N PRO A 233 -3.68 -3.96 -18.81
CA PRO A 233 -4.94 -3.58 -19.45
C PRO A 233 -5.41 -4.47 -20.60
N LYS A 234 -4.93 -5.71 -20.69
CA LYS A 234 -5.44 -6.76 -21.57
C LYS A 234 -5.46 -8.12 -20.88
N ALA A 235 -5.21 -8.21 -19.57
CA ALA A 235 -4.93 -9.49 -18.95
C ALA A 235 -6.19 -10.31 -18.73
N GLY A 236 -6.34 -11.36 -19.53
CA GLY A 236 -7.10 -12.55 -19.18
C GLY A 236 -6.51 -13.33 -18.00
N VAL A 237 -5.57 -12.73 -17.26
CA VAL A 237 -4.96 -13.24 -16.04
C VAL A 237 -4.91 -12.10 -15.01
N ALA A 238 -5.41 -12.33 -13.80
CA ALA A 238 -5.14 -11.46 -12.65
C ALA A 238 -4.48 -12.30 -11.55
N ALA A 239 -3.77 -11.67 -10.63
CA ALA A 239 -3.28 -12.31 -9.41
C ALA A 239 -3.80 -11.55 -8.20
N ALA A 240 -3.78 -12.12 -6.99
CA ALA A 240 -3.97 -11.39 -5.74
C ALA A 240 -3.68 -12.27 -4.53
N LYS A 241 -3.31 -11.65 -3.42
CA LYS A 241 -3.28 -12.33 -2.12
C LYS A 241 -4.69 -12.54 -1.59
N GLN A 242 -5.17 -13.78 -1.53
CA GLN A 242 -6.41 -14.09 -0.80
C GLN A 242 -6.19 -13.99 0.71
N ALA A 243 -5.00 -14.37 1.18
CA ALA A 243 -4.53 -14.24 2.55
C ALA A 243 -3.02 -13.91 2.55
N SER A 244 -2.46 -13.51 3.69
CA SER A 244 -1.04 -13.13 3.80
C SER A 244 -0.07 -14.19 3.27
N ASN A 245 -0.43 -15.47 3.41
CA ASN A 245 0.36 -16.60 2.95
C ASN A 245 -0.22 -17.30 1.70
N GLN A 246 -1.28 -16.81 1.06
CA GLN A 246 -1.86 -17.45 -0.12
C GLN A 246 -1.91 -16.47 -1.29
N LEU A 247 -1.27 -16.84 -2.40
CA LEU A 247 -1.35 -16.13 -3.68
C LEU A 247 -2.28 -16.89 -4.63
N ASP A 248 -3.26 -16.19 -5.16
CA ASP A 248 -4.20 -16.68 -6.15
C ASP A 248 -3.90 -16.05 -7.51
N THR A 249 -4.16 -16.79 -8.58
CA THR A 249 -4.21 -16.28 -9.95
C THR A 249 -5.49 -16.73 -10.63
N PHE A 250 -6.12 -15.79 -11.31
CA PHE A 250 -7.42 -15.92 -11.96
C PHE A 250 -7.25 -15.83 -13.46
N ALA A 251 -7.98 -16.64 -14.22
CA ALA A 251 -7.99 -16.54 -15.66
C ALA A 251 -9.30 -17.04 -16.27
N ILE A 252 -9.69 -16.48 -17.42
CA ILE A 252 -10.87 -16.93 -18.17
C ILE A 252 -10.41 -17.93 -19.26
N ASP A 253 -10.90 -19.16 -19.16
CA ASP A 253 -10.51 -20.24 -20.07
C ASP A 253 -11.13 -20.13 -21.46
N SER A 254 -10.73 -21.03 -22.37
CA SER A 254 -11.25 -21.09 -23.74
C SER A 254 -12.76 -21.37 -23.85
N HIS A 255 -13.40 -21.79 -22.76
CA HIS A 255 -14.84 -22.02 -22.68
C HIS A 255 -15.57 -20.82 -22.04
N GLY A 256 -14.88 -19.71 -21.77
CA GLY A 256 -15.48 -18.52 -21.17
C GLY A 256 -15.84 -18.69 -19.69
N ALA A 257 -15.14 -19.58 -18.97
CA ALA A 257 -15.30 -19.74 -17.52
C ALA A 257 -14.11 -19.12 -16.76
N LEU A 258 -14.41 -18.46 -15.65
CA LEU A 258 -13.42 -17.98 -14.69
C LEU A 258 -12.85 -19.16 -13.89
N ASN A 259 -11.53 -19.22 -13.79
CA ASN A 259 -10.78 -20.23 -13.06
C ASN A 259 -9.83 -19.56 -12.06
N VAL A 260 -9.51 -20.25 -10.97
CA VAL A 260 -8.50 -19.87 -9.98
C VAL A 260 -7.45 -20.97 -9.83
N SER A 261 -6.18 -20.58 -9.77
CA SER A 261 -5.06 -21.42 -9.31
C SER A 261 -4.41 -20.71 -8.13
N TRP A 262 -3.89 -21.45 -7.15
CA TRP A 262 -3.35 -20.83 -5.94
C TRP A 262 -2.14 -21.55 -5.39
N VAL A 263 -1.34 -20.85 -4.60
CA VAL A 263 -0.22 -21.41 -3.84
C VAL A 263 -0.23 -20.87 -2.42
N VAL A 264 0.04 -21.74 -1.45
CA VAL A 264 0.19 -21.37 -0.03
C VAL A 264 1.66 -21.37 0.34
N GLY A 265 2.20 -20.23 0.74
CA GLY A 265 3.61 -20.01 1.05
C GLY A 265 4.52 -20.37 -0.11
N GLY A 266 5.57 -21.16 0.17
CA GLY A 266 6.45 -21.76 -0.83
C GLY A 266 6.00 -23.16 -1.29
N GLY A 267 4.72 -23.49 -1.14
CA GLY A 267 4.16 -24.78 -1.53
C GLY A 267 4.02 -24.97 -3.04
N THR A 268 3.32 -26.03 -3.44
CA THR A 268 3.00 -26.30 -4.85
C THR A 268 1.75 -25.54 -5.29
N TRP A 269 1.74 -25.07 -6.54
CA TRP A 269 0.53 -24.54 -7.17
C TRP A 269 -0.57 -25.60 -7.24
N GLN A 270 -1.80 -25.15 -6.99
CA GLN A 270 -3.05 -25.92 -7.00
C GLN A 270 -3.98 -25.36 -8.07
N GLY A 271 -4.94 -26.16 -8.52
CA GLY A 271 -5.86 -25.79 -9.61
C GLY A 271 -5.27 -26.04 -11.00
N PRO A 272 -5.83 -25.42 -12.05
CA PRO A 272 -6.95 -24.48 -12.04
C PRO A 272 -8.30 -25.11 -11.63
N VAL A 273 -9.06 -24.42 -10.78
CA VAL A 273 -10.44 -24.76 -10.40
C VAL A 273 -11.39 -23.73 -10.99
N ARG A 274 -12.44 -24.21 -11.67
CA ARG A 274 -13.48 -23.36 -12.26
C ARG A 274 -14.40 -22.78 -11.18
N ILE A 275 -14.60 -21.47 -11.20
CA ILE A 275 -15.43 -20.72 -10.23
C ILE A 275 -16.59 -19.96 -10.88
N SER A 276 -16.82 -20.13 -12.18
CA SER A 276 -18.04 -19.68 -12.87
C SER A 276 -18.59 -20.73 -13.85
N PRO A 277 -19.84 -20.59 -14.32
CA PRO A 277 -20.32 -21.35 -15.47
C PRO A 277 -19.50 -21.07 -16.74
N ILE A 278 -19.49 -22.02 -17.69
CA ILE A 278 -18.97 -21.79 -19.04
C ILE A 278 -19.83 -20.78 -19.80
N ASN A 279 -19.27 -20.17 -20.85
CA ASN A 279 -19.89 -19.15 -21.69
C ASN A 279 -20.41 -17.93 -20.90
N THR A 280 -19.86 -17.67 -19.71
CA THR A 280 -20.23 -16.50 -18.92
C THR A 280 -19.50 -15.28 -19.47
N PHE A 281 -18.19 -15.40 -19.69
CA PHE A 281 -17.34 -14.33 -20.19
C PHE A 281 -16.80 -14.66 -21.58
N PRO A 282 -16.37 -13.66 -22.36
CA PRO A 282 -15.56 -13.92 -23.55
C PRO A 282 -14.27 -14.64 -23.16
N PRO A 283 -13.81 -15.65 -23.91
CA PRO A 283 -12.49 -16.25 -23.69
C PRO A 283 -11.39 -15.19 -23.64
N GLY A 284 -10.51 -15.25 -22.62
CA GLY A 284 -9.43 -14.27 -22.45
C GLY A 284 -9.86 -12.86 -22.03
N ALA A 285 -11.13 -12.64 -21.66
CA ALA A 285 -11.60 -11.34 -21.17
C ALA A 285 -10.79 -10.82 -19.98
N SER A 286 -10.68 -9.49 -19.87
CA SER A 286 -9.93 -8.84 -18.80
C SER A 286 -10.49 -9.17 -17.41
N LEU A 287 -9.58 -9.34 -16.45
CA LEU A 287 -9.89 -9.52 -15.04
C LEU A 287 -9.22 -8.42 -14.22
N ALA A 288 -9.85 -8.01 -13.13
CA ALA A 288 -9.18 -7.27 -12.07
C ALA A 288 -9.64 -7.78 -10.71
N THR A 289 -8.82 -7.59 -9.68
CA THR A 289 -9.11 -8.04 -8.33
C THR A 289 -9.01 -6.89 -7.35
N GLY A 290 -9.73 -6.99 -6.23
CA GLY A 290 -9.67 -6.00 -5.17
C GLY A 290 -10.21 -6.56 -3.86
N HIS A 291 -9.62 -6.11 -2.75
CA HIS A 291 -10.13 -6.45 -1.42
C HIS A 291 -11.25 -5.49 -1.03
N GLN A 292 -12.50 -5.94 -1.09
CA GLN A 292 -13.64 -5.17 -0.59
C GLN A 292 -13.57 -4.99 0.94
N SER A 293 -12.93 -5.93 1.63
CA SER A 293 -12.56 -5.83 3.04
C SER A 293 -11.28 -6.62 3.30
N ALA A 294 -10.70 -6.48 4.50
CA ALA A 294 -9.49 -7.22 4.88
C ALA A 294 -9.63 -8.76 4.82
N ASN A 295 -10.84 -9.28 4.70
CA ASN A 295 -11.12 -10.72 4.63
C ASN A 295 -11.98 -11.11 3.43
N GLN A 296 -12.15 -10.22 2.44
CA GLN A 296 -12.93 -10.52 1.24
C GLN A 296 -12.18 -10.06 0.00
N LEU A 297 -11.82 -11.03 -0.84
CA LEU A 297 -11.22 -10.81 -2.16
C LEU A 297 -12.31 -10.93 -3.23
N ASP A 298 -12.39 -9.92 -4.08
CA ASP A 298 -13.31 -9.84 -5.21
C ASP A 298 -12.54 -9.94 -6.53
N VAL A 299 -13.20 -10.52 -7.54
CA VAL A 299 -12.73 -10.66 -8.91
C VAL A 299 -13.81 -10.14 -9.86
N PHE A 300 -13.44 -9.22 -10.73
CA PHE A 300 -14.35 -8.51 -11.61
C PHE A 300 -14.06 -8.82 -13.07
N ALA A 301 -15.13 -8.99 -13.85
CA ALA A 301 -15.07 -9.19 -15.31
C ALA A 301 -16.35 -8.69 -15.99
N ILE A 302 -16.25 -8.35 -17.27
CA ILE A 302 -17.38 -7.96 -18.09
C ILE A 302 -17.85 -9.15 -18.93
N ASP A 303 -19.10 -9.57 -18.73
CA ASP A 303 -19.68 -10.78 -19.32
C ASP A 303 -19.97 -10.65 -20.83
N ASN A 304 -20.38 -11.77 -21.45
CA ASN A 304 -20.76 -11.83 -22.87
C ASN A 304 -21.91 -10.90 -23.26
N SER A 305 -22.68 -10.40 -22.28
CA SER A 305 -23.76 -9.44 -22.50
C SER A 305 -23.33 -7.99 -22.26
N GLY A 306 -22.06 -7.73 -21.95
CA GLY A 306 -21.55 -6.39 -21.68
C GLY A 306 -21.90 -5.85 -20.30
N ALA A 307 -22.18 -6.73 -19.33
CA ALA A 307 -22.42 -6.33 -17.94
C ALA A 307 -21.20 -6.63 -17.05
N LEU A 308 -20.91 -5.72 -16.12
CA LEU A 308 -19.92 -5.92 -15.07
C LEU A 308 -20.44 -6.94 -14.04
N ASN A 309 -19.60 -7.91 -13.71
CA ASN A 309 -19.89 -8.96 -12.74
C ASN A 309 -18.79 -9.03 -11.68
N VAL A 310 -19.16 -9.49 -10.48
CA VAL A 310 -18.26 -9.76 -9.35
C VAL A 310 -18.39 -11.21 -8.90
N SER A 311 -17.25 -11.87 -8.67
CA SER A 311 -17.14 -13.14 -7.93
C SER A 311 -16.28 -12.89 -6.70
N TRP A 312 -16.58 -13.49 -5.56
CA TRP A 312 -15.86 -13.18 -4.32
C TRP A 312 -15.63 -14.40 -3.43
N VAL A 313 -14.67 -14.28 -2.54
CA VAL A 313 -14.40 -15.25 -1.48
C VAL A 313 -14.16 -14.52 -0.17
N VAL A 314 -14.70 -15.07 0.93
CA VAL A 314 -14.48 -14.55 2.29
C VAL A 314 -13.56 -15.50 3.05
N GLY A 315 -12.42 -14.99 3.53
CA GLY A 315 -11.37 -15.79 4.16
C GLY A 315 -10.97 -16.99 3.29
N GLY A 316 -10.79 -18.17 3.89
CA GLY A 316 -10.57 -19.44 3.17
C GLY A 316 -11.85 -20.16 2.73
N GLY A 317 -12.96 -19.43 2.54
CA GLY A 317 -14.26 -19.98 2.19
C GLY A 317 -14.39 -20.43 0.72
N THR A 318 -15.61 -20.73 0.30
CA THR A 318 -15.93 -21.06 -1.11
C THR A 318 -16.16 -19.80 -1.94
N TRP A 319 -15.70 -19.81 -3.18
CA TRP A 319 -16.02 -18.78 -4.17
C TRP A 319 -17.53 -18.66 -4.40
N GLN A 320 -18.00 -17.42 -4.50
CA GLN A 320 -19.38 -17.02 -4.74
C GLN A 320 -19.48 -16.25 -6.06
N GLY A 321 -20.69 -16.18 -6.63
CA GLY A 321 -20.94 -15.51 -7.90
C GLY A 321 -20.62 -16.38 -9.13
N PRO A 322 -20.45 -15.77 -10.31
CA PRO A 322 -20.50 -14.33 -10.58
C PRO A 322 -21.90 -13.73 -10.41
N VAL A 323 -21.98 -12.53 -9.82
CA VAL A 323 -23.19 -11.71 -9.71
C VAL A 323 -23.04 -10.45 -10.54
N ARG A 324 -24.05 -10.14 -11.36
CA ARG A 324 -24.08 -8.94 -12.17
C ARG A 324 -24.33 -7.69 -11.33
N ILE A 325 -23.50 -6.66 -11.52
CA ILE A 325 -23.56 -5.38 -10.79
C ILE A 325 -23.75 -4.16 -11.71
N SER A 326 -23.93 -4.35 -13.01
CA SER A 326 -24.36 -3.32 -13.95
C SER A 326 -25.47 -3.80 -14.90
N PRO A 327 -26.16 -2.90 -15.63
CA PRO A 327 -27.02 -3.28 -16.75
C PRO A 327 -26.24 -4.01 -17.86
N ILE A 328 -26.93 -4.80 -18.67
CA ILE A 328 -26.38 -5.38 -19.91
C ILE A 328 -26.12 -4.29 -20.96
N ASN A 329 -25.25 -4.57 -21.92
CA ASN A 329 -24.82 -3.66 -22.98
C ASN A 329 -24.23 -2.33 -22.46
N THR A 330 -23.78 -2.27 -21.21
CA THR A 330 -23.14 -1.07 -20.66
C THR A 330 -21.73 -0.94 -21.19
N PHE A 331 -20.97 -2.04 -21.17
CA PHE A 331 -19.59 -2.10 -21.62
C PHE A 331 -19.44 -3.05 -22.81
N PRO A 332 -18.42 -2.89 -23.67
CA PRO A 332 -18.06 -3.94 -24.61
C PRO A 332 -17.77 -5.26 -23.89
N PRO A 333 -18.24 -6.42 -24.37
CA PRO A 333 -17.94 -7.71 -23.74
C PRO A 333 -16.44 -7.92 -23.56
N GLY A 334 -16.03 -8.29 -22.35
CA GLY A 334 -14.62 -8.51 -22.01
C GLY A 334 -13.75 -7.25 -22.00
N ALA A 335 -14.36 -6.06 -21.96
CA ALA A 335 -13.65 -4.80 -21.82
C ALA A 335 -12.74 -4.78 -20.58
N VAL A 336 -11.73 -3.94 -20.67
CA VAL A 336 -10.74 -3.74 -19.63
C VAL A 336 -11.35 -2.96 -18.47
N LEU A 337 -10.97 -3.31 -17.26
CA LEU A 337 -11.38 -2.66 -16.04
C LEU A 337 -10.23 -2.61 -15.04
N THR A 338 -10.26 -1.63 -14.15
CA THR A 338 -9.33 -1.49 -13.03
C THR A 338 -10.11 -1.37 -11.73
N VAL A 339 -9.49 -1.74 -10.62
CA VAL A 339 -10.11 -1.78 -9.30
C VAL A 339 -9.18 -1.14 -8.30
N GLU A 340 -9.70 -0.23 -7.48
CA GLU A 340 -8.90 0.48 -6.49
C GLU A 340 -9.75 0.93 -5.29
N MET A 341 -9.12 1.00 -4.12
CA MET A 341 -9.77 1.58 -2.94
C MET A 341 -9.77 3.11 -3.04
N GLN A 342 -10.89 3.76 -3.32
CA GLN A 342 -10.96 5.23 -3.28
C GLN A 342 -10.71 5.77 -1.86
N SER A 343 -11.12 5.02 -0.83
CA SER A 343 -10.90 5.33 0.58
C SER A 343 -10.76 4.04 1.39
N ALA A 344 -10.52 4.11 2.69
CA ALA A 344 -10.33 2.93 3.55
C ALA A 344 -11.51 1.93 3.54
N ASN A 345 -12.70 2.33 3.10
CA ASN A 345 -13.88 1.46 3.07
C ASN A 345 -14.65 1.50 1.74
N GLN A 346 -14.14 2.14 0.70
CA GLN A 346 -14.82 2.22 -0.59
C GLN A 346 -13.96 1.60 -1.68
N LEU A 347 -14.47 0.53 -2.30
CA LEU A 347 -13.85 -0.12 -3.45
C LEU A 347 -14.53 0.37 -4.72
N ASP A 348 -13.72 0.88 -5.65
CA ASP A 348 -14.16 1.38 -6.95
C ASP A 348 -13.72 0.42 -8.06
N VAL A 349 -14.60 0.24 -9.04
CA VAL A 349 -14.36 -0.50 -10.28
C VAL A 349 -14.60 0.47 -11.43
N LEU A 350 -13.58 0.67 -12.25
CA LEU A 350 -13.61 1.62 -13.35
C LEU A 350 -13.46 0.91 -14.69
N ALA A 351 -14.27 1.33 -15.68
CA ALA A 351 -14.22 0.83 -17.04
C ALA A 351 -14.76 1.87 -18.04
N ILE A 352 -14.39 1.72 -19.32
CA ILE A 352 -14.87 2.59 -20.40
C ILE A 352 -16.03 1.93 -21.13
N ASP A 353 -17.18 2.60 -21.16
CA ASP A 353 -18.43 2.07 -21.70
C ASP A 353 -18.49 2.02 -23.24
N THR A 354 -19.59 1.50 -23.78
CA THR A 354 -19.81 1.40 -25.23
C THR A 354 -19.83 2.75 -25.96
N HIS A 355 -19.99 3.85 -25.24
CA HIS A 355 -20.01 5.22 -25.77
C HIS A 355 -18.66 5.92 -25.60
N GLY A 356 -17.63 5.25 -25.08
CA GLY A 356 -16.31 5.85 -24.85
C GLY A 356 -16.26 6.76 -23.61
N THR A 357 -17.18 6.55 -22.66
CA THR A 357 -17.26 7.27 -21.38
C THR A 357 -16.55 6.46 -20.31
N LEU A 358 -15.67 7.10 -19.52
CA LEU A 358 -15.13 6.50 -18.30
C LEU A 358 -16.25 6.43 -17.26
N ASN A 359 -16.49 5.25 -16.69
CA ASN A 359 -17.52 5.01 -15.68
C ASN A 359 -16.91 4.43 -14.40
N VAL A 360 -17.54 4.73 -13.26
CA VAL A 360 -17.22 4.16 -11.95
C VAL A 360 -18.43 3.42 -11.38
N SER A 361 -18.20 2.21 -10.87
CA SER A 361 -19.08 1.45 -9.99
C SER A 361 -18.38 1.29 -8.64
N TRP A 362 -19.11 1.42 -7.53
CA TRP A 362 -18.46 1.38 -6.22
C TRP A 362 -19.30 0.65 -5.18
N VAL A 363 -18.64 0.21 -4.11
CA VAL A 363 -19.28 -0.33 -2.92
C VAL A 363 -18.61 0.22 -1.67
N VAL A 364 -19.40 0.56 -0.66
CA VAL A 364 -18.91 1.03 0.64
C VAL A 364 -19.10 -0.07 1.68
N GLY A 365 -18.00 -0.54 2.27
CA GLY A 365 -17.97 -1.67 3.19
C GLY A 365 -18.63 -2.90 2.59
N GLY A 366 -19.45 -3.62 3.37
CA GLY A 366 -20.28 -4.74 2.90
C GLY A 366 -21.63 -4.32 2.30
N GLY A 367 -21.76 -3.09 1.80
CA GLY A 367 -23.00 -2.54 1.25
C GLY A 367 -23.37 -3.09 -0.13
N THR A 368 -24.36 -2.46 -0.77
CA THR A 368 -24.75 -2.78 -2.15
C THR A 368 -23.90 -2.02 -3.16
N TRP A 369 -23.57 -2.67 -4.27
CA TRP A 369 -22.93 -2.03 -5.42
C TRP A 369 -23.77 -0.88 -5.97
N GLN A 370 -23.09 0.20 -6.33
CA GLN A 370 -23.63 1.43 -6.91
C GLN A 370 -23.07 1.66 -8.31
N GLY A 371 -23.73 2.51 -9.09
CA GLY A 371 -23.35 2.81 -10.47
C GLY A 371 -23.72 1.69 -11.46
N PRO A 372 -23.10 1.65 -12.65
CA PRO A 372 -22.04 2.56 -13.12
C PRO A 372 -22.53 4.01 -13.32
N VAL A 373 -21.68 4.98 -13.00
CA VAL A 373 -21.90 6.41 -13.29
C VAL A 373 -20.78 6.93 -14.18
N GLY A 374 -21.14 7.64 -15.25
CA GLY A 374 -20.17 8.28 -16.16
C GLY A 374 -19.46 9.45 -15.49
N ILE A 375 -18.14 9.44 -15.49
CA ILE A 375 -17.25 10.45 -14.89
C ILE A 375 -16.41 11.20 -15.93
N SER A 376 -16.63 10.93 -17.22
CA SER A 376 -16.13 11.73 -18.34
C SER A 376 -17.27 12.07 -19.31
N PRO A 377 -17.05 12.96 -20.30
CA PRO A 377 -17.89 13.00 -21.48
C PRO A 377 -17.80 11.72 -22.32
N ALA A 378 -18.81 11.47 -23.16
CA ALA A 378 -18.80 10.40 -24.15
C ALA A 378 -17.83 10.69 -25.30
N ASN A 379 -17.41 9.63 -26.00
CA ASN A 379 -16.48 9.64 -27.14
C ASN A 379 -15.08 10.21 -26.85
N ILE A 380 -14.68 10.29 -25.57
CA ILE A 380 -13.32 10.70 -25.22
C ILE A 380 -12.36 9.52 -25.44
N PHE A 381 -12.72 8.35 -24.96
CA PHE A 381 -11.88 7.15 -25.05
C PHE A 381 -12.46 6.15 -26.07
N PRO A 382 -11.62 5.31 -26.69
CA PRO A 382 -12.15 4.16 -27.43
C PRO A 382 -12.98 3.26 -26.50
N PRO A 383 -14.16 2.74 -26.92
CA PRO A 383 -14.96 1.85 -26.09
C PRO A 383 -14.18 0.64 -25.56
N GLY A 384 -14.25 0.39 -24.26
CA GLY A 384 -13.53 -0.71 -23.60
C GLY A 384 -11.99 -0.56 -23.60
N ALA A 385 -11.48 0.65 -23.84
CA ALA A 385 -10.04 0.89 -23.84
C ALA A 385 -9.40 0.54 -22.48
N PRO A 386 -8.13 0.10 -22.52
CA PRO A 386 -7.22 0.11 -21.38
C PRO A 386 -7.31 1.34 -20.49
N LEU A 387 -7.34 1.10 -19.18
CA LEU A 387 -7.20 2.09 -18.13
C LEU A 387 -6.51 1.49 -16.91
N VAL A 388 -5.91 2.36 -16.10
CA VAL A 388 -5.31 1.99 -14.80
C VAL A 388 -5.68 3.02 -13.75
N SER A 389 -5.73 2.58 -12.50
CA SER A 389 -5.99 3.44 -11.35
C SER A 389 -4.88 3.28 -10.32
N ASN A 390 -4.47 4.38 -9.70
CA ASN A 390 -3.51 4.37 -8.59
C ASN A 390 -3.62 5.67 -7.80
N HIS A 391 -3.13 5.67 -6.57
CA HIS A 391 -3.11 6.85 -5.72
C HIS A 391 -1.99 7.81 -6.09
N GLN A 392 -2.30 9.03 -6.52
CA GLN A 392 -1.28 10.09 -6.60
C GLN A 392 -0.84 10.54 -5.20
N SER A 393 -1.75 10.46 -4.23
CA SER A 393 -1.49 10.72 -2.81
C SER A 393 -2.44 9.91 -1.93
N ALA A 394 -2.22 9.91 -0.61
CA ALA A 394 -3.06 9.18 0.34
C ALA A 394 -4.57 9.52 0.29
N ASN A 395 -4.94 10.65 -0.30
CA ASN A 395 -6.34 11.07 -0.43
C ASN A 395 -6.73 11.44 -1.88
N GLN A 396 -5.92 11.08 -2.87
CA GLN A 396 -6.25 11.32 -4.27
C GLN A 396 -6.07 10.04 -5.07
N LEU A 397 -7.16 9.58 -5.69
CA LEU A 397 -7.19 8.47 -6.62
C LEU A 397 -7.19 9.01 -8.05
N ASP A 398 -6.22 8.57 -8.85
CA ASP A 398 -6.10 8.90 -10.25
C ASP A 398 -6.49 7.71 -11.11
N VAL A 399 -7.07 7.99 -12.28
CA VAL A 399 -7.44 7.04 -13.31
C VAL A 399 -6.90 7.54 -14.64
N LEU A 400 -6.08 6.72 -15.29
CA LEU A 400 -5.36 7.08 -16.50
C LEU A 400 -5.81 6.20 -17.66
N ALA A 401 -5.99 6.82 -18.82
CA ALA A 401 -6.32 6.14 -20.07
C ALA A 401 -5.84 6.96 -21.28
N ILE A 402 -5.70 6.29 -22.42
CA ILE A 402 -5.27 6.92 -23.68
C ILE A 402 -6.49 7.15 -24.58
N ASP A 403 -6.74 8.41 -24.92
CA ASP A 403 -7.94 8.86 -25.63
C ASP A 403 -7.95 8.50 -27.12
N THR A 404 -9.03 8.86 -27.81
CA THR A 404 -9.19 8.62 -29.26
C THR A 404 -8.16 9.35 -30.13
N HIS A 405 -7.47 10.34 -29.58
CA HIS A 405 -6.42 11.11 -30.25
C HIS A 405 -5.00 10.62 -29.88
N GLY A 406 -4.87 9.55 -29.10
CA GLY A 406 -3.56 9.05 -28.69
C GLY A 406 -2.88 9.88 -27.60
N THR A 407 -3.66 10.67 -26.85
CA THR A 407 -3.20 11.45 -25.70
C THR A 407 -3.40 10.65 -24.42
N LEU A 408 -2.39 10.58 -23.56
CA LEU A 408 -2.54 10.09 -22.18
C LEU A 408 -3.34 11.13 -21.39
N ASN A 409 -4.42 10.71 -20.74
CA ASN A 409 -5.30 11.55 -19.94
C ASN A 409 -5.36 11.05 -18.50
N VAL A 410 -5.59 11.98 -17.57
CA VAL A 410 -5.85 11.70 -16.15
C VAL A 410 -7.22 12.24 -15.74
N SER A 411 -8.00 11.41 -15.06
CA SER A 411 -9.18 11.77 -14.27
C SER A 411 -8.88 11.47 -12.81
N TRP A 412 -9.35 12.28 -11.87
CA TRP A 412 -9.02 12.08 -10.46
C TRP A 412 -10.15 12.44 -9.52
N VAL A 413 -10.12 11.88 -8.32
CA VAL A 413 -11.01 12.24 -7.22
C VAL A 413 -10.20 12.43 -5.94
N VAL A 414 -10.56 13.46 -5.16
CA VAL A 414 -9.92 13.75 -3.87
C VAL A 414 -10.90 13.39 -2.75
N GLY A 415 -10.52 12.46 -1.88
CA GLY A 415 -11.39 11.88 -0.85
C GLY A 415 -12.71 11.39 -1.45
N GLY A 416 -13.84 11.65 -0.79
CA GLY A 416 -15.19 11.40 -1.32
C GLY A 416 -15.76 12.53 -2.19
N GLY A 417 -14.91 13.34 -2.82
CA GLY A 417 -15.31 14.49 -3.64
C GLY A 417 -15.87 14.11 -5.02
N THR A 418 -16.04 15.11 -5.89
CA THR A 418 -16.44 14.90 -7.28
C THR A 418 -15.25 14.53 -8.16
N TRP A 419 -15.45 13.61 -9.09
CA TRP A 419 -14.48 13.32 -10.14
C TRP A 419 -14.16 14.56 -10.98
N GLN A 420 -12.88 14.69 -11.34
CA GLN A 420 -12.30 15.75 -12.14
C GLN A 420 -11.66 15.17 -13.40
N GLY A 421 -11.39 16.02 -14.39
CA GLY A 421 -10.87 15.62 -15.69
C GLY A 421 -11.93 14.98 -16.60
N PRO A 422 -11.54 14.23 -17.63
CA PRO A 422 -10.16 13.92 -18.02
C PRO A 422 -9.38 15.15 -18.52
N VAL A 423 -8.09 15.22 -18.18
CA VAL A 423 -7.14 16.23 -18.69
C VAL A 423 -5.99 15.54 -19.40
N GLY A 424 -5.65 15.98 -20.60
CA GLY A 424 -4.52 15.47 -21.37
C GLY A 424 -3.17 15.85 -20.74
N ILE A 425 -2.35 14.85 -20.46
CA ILE A 425 -1.02 14.99 -19.84
C ILE A 425 0.13 14.60 -20.78
N SER A 426 -0.18 14.28 -22.04
CA SER A 426 0.80 14.15 -23.13
C SER A 426 0.36 14.95 -24.35
N PRO A 427 1.23 15.13 -25.36
CA PRO A 427 0.79 15.52 -26.69
C PRO A 427 -0.10 14.44 -27.33
N ALA A 428 -0.93 14.86 -28.29
CA ALA A 428 -1.72 13.95 -29.12
C ALA A 428 -0.85 13.14 -30.09
N ASN A 429 -1.35 12.00 -30.54
CA ASN A 429 -0.72 11.04 -31.45
C ASN A 429 0.62 10.44 -30.97
N ILE A 430 0.97 10.60 -29.69
CA ILE A 430 2.14 9.93 -29.11
C ILE A 430 1.86 8.43 -29.02
N PHE A 431 0.73 8.08 -28.41
CA PHE A 431 0.33 6.69 -28.20
C PHE A 431 -0.74 6.26 -29.20
N PRO A 432 -0.86 4.96 -29.52
CA PRO A 432 -2.03 4.44 -30.21
C PRO A 432 -3.29 4.68 -29.37
N PRO A 433 -4.44 5.08 -29.96
CA PRO A 433 -5.68 5.27 -29.20
C PRO A 433 -6.09 4.04 -28.39
N GLY A 434 -6.26 4.16 -27.07
CA GLY A 434 -6.52 3.01 -26.19
C GLY A 434 -5.37 2.00 -26.16
N ALA A 435 -4.12 2.45 -26.17
CA ALA A 435 -2.98 1.58 -25.91
C ALA A 435 -2.96 1.14 -24.43
N PRO A 436 -2.46 -0.08 -24.13
CA PRO A 436 -2.21 -0.49 -22.76
C PRO A 436 -1.20 0.41 -22.06
N LEU A 437 -1.41 0.62 -20.77
CA LEU A 437 -0.60 1.40 -19.87
C LEU A 437 -0.55 0.74 -18.49
N VAL A 438 0.46 1.05 -17.69
CA VAL A 438 0.56 0.63 -16.30
C VAL A 438 0.93 1.81 -15.43
N SER A 439 0.52 1.80 -14.17
CA SER A 439 0.85 2.84 -13.22
C SER A 439 1.37 2.26 -11.92
N GLU A 440 2.50 2.76 -11.43
CA GLU A 440 3.09 2.32 -10.17
C GLU A 440 3.94 3.44 -9.55
N HIS A 441 4.12 3.39 -8.24
CA HIS A 441 4.93 4.35 -7.52
C HIS A 441 6.44 4.17 -7.75
N GLN A 442 7.13 5.25 -8.14
CA GLN A 442 8.60 5.31 -8.10
C GLN A 442 9.05 5.89 -6.74
N GLY A 443 9.00 5.05 -5.71
CA GLY A 443 9.21 5.48 -4.32
C GLY A 443 8.00 6.22 -3.75
N ALA A 444 8.14 6.82 -2.57
CA ALA A 444 6.99 7.19 -1.75
C ALA A 444 6.11 8.34 -2.26
N ASN A 445 6.58 9.16 -3.21
CA ASN A 445 5.90 10.41 -3.57
C ASN A 445 5.91 10.69 -5.07
N GLN A 446 6.24 9.71 -5.90
CA GLN A 446 6.19 9.83 -7.36
C GLN A 446 5.30 8.72 -7.89
N LEU A 447 4.33 9.07 -8.72
CA LEU A 447 3.50 8.13 -9.46
C LEU A 447 3.96 8.14 -10.92
N ASP A 448 4.33 6.96 -11.41
CA ASP A 448 4.75 6.74 -12.79
C ASP A 448 3.65 6.07 -13.58
N VAL A 449 3.57 6.41 -14.86
CA VAL A 449 2.65 5.82 -15.84
C VAL A 449 3.44 5.48 -17.08
N LEU A 450 3.40 4.21 -17.46
CA LEU A 450 4.17 3.69 -18.58
C LEU A 450 3.29 3.15 -19.68
N ALA A 451 3.63 3.47 -20.92
CA ALA A 451 2.93 3.01 -22.11
C ALA A 451 3.88 2.91 -23.30
N ILE A 452 3.52 2.09 -24.29
CA ILE A 452 4.29 1.94 -25.54
C ILE A 452 3.71 2.86 -26.61
N ASP A 453 4.56 3.71 -27.18
CA ASP A 453 4.18 4.69 -28.20
C ASP A 453 3.96 4.07 -29.59
N THR A 454 3.58 4.92 -30.55
CA THR A 454 3.36 4.53 -31.95
C THR A 454 4.62 4.05 -32.68
N HIS A 455 5.81 4.25 -32.09
CA HIS A 455 7.09 3.78 -32.59
C HIS A 455 7.59 2.51 -31.88
N GLY A 456 6.80 1.91 -30.99
CA GLY A 456 7.20 0.72 -30.25
C GLY A 456 8.22 1.01 -29.13
N THR A 457 8.31 2.27 -28.68
CA THR A 457 9.16 2.71 -27.57
C THR A 457 8.37 2.67 -26.26
N LEU A 458 8.95 2.10 -25.21
CA LEU A 458 8.42 2.23 -23.85
C LEU A 458 8.69 3.66 -23.35
N ASN A 459 7.64 4.36 -22.92
CA ASN A 459 7.70 5.71 -22.41
C ASN A 459 7.22 5.77 -20.96
N VAL A 460 7.76 6.70 -20.18
CA VAL A 460 7.31 7.03 -18.82
C VAL A 460 6.81 8.48 -18.75
N SER A 461 5.64 8.67 -18.15
CA SER A 461 5.12 9.94 -17.66
C SER A 461 5.02 9.86 -16.14
N TRP A 462 5.27 10.94 -15.42
CA TRP A 462 5.28 10.89 -13.96
C TRP A 462 4.78 12.19 -13.32
N VAL A 463 4.35 12.09 -12.08
CA VAL A 463 3.99 13.23 -11.24
C VAL A 463 4.58 13.04 -9.84
N VAL A 464 5.06 14.12 -9.23
CA VAL A 464 5.64 14.12 -7.88
C VAL A 464 4.71 14.86 -6.93
N GLY A 465 4.20 14.19 -5.91
CA GLY A 465 3.19 14.72 -4.98
C GLY A 465 2.02 15.35 -5.75
N GLY A 466 1.53 16.51 -5.32
CA GLY A 466 0.50 17.29 -6.03
C GLY A 466 1.04 18.18 -7.18
N GLY A 467 2.20 17.84 -7.77
CA GLY A 467 2.84 18.62 -8.83
C GLY A 467 2.19 18.48 -10.21
N THR A 468 2.84 19.03 -11.23
CA THR A 468 2.41 18.90 -12.64
C THR A 468 2.90 17.59 -13.24
N TRP A 469 2.13 16.97 -14.12
CA TRP A 469 2.61 15.81 -14.89
C TRP A 469 3.81 16.16 -15.79
N GLN A 470 4.72 15.20 -15.92
CA GLN A 470 5.97 15.28 -16.65
C GLN A 470 6.06 14.13 -17.68
N GLY A 471 6.91 14.29 -18.68
CA GLY A 471 7.01 13.35 -19.81
C GLY A 471 5.88 13.53 -20.84
N PRO A 472 5.62 12.51 -21.69
CA PRO A 472 6.28 11.22 -21.74
C PRO A 472 7.76 11.30 -22.19
N VAL A 473 8.62 10.47 -21.63
CA VAL A 473 10.03 10.29 -22.05
C VAL A 473 10.27 8.83 -22.42
N GLY A 474 10.88 8.59 -23.59
CA GLY A 474 11.25 7.25 -24.04
C GLY A 474 12.39 6.66 -23.20
N ILE A 475 12.15 5.47 -22.63
CA ILE A 475 13.10 4.72 -21.79
C ILE A 475 13.59 3.43 -22.46
N SER A 476 13.18 3.16 -23.70
CA SER A 476 13.73 2.11 -24.54
C SER A 476 14.10 2.65 -25.94
N PRO A 477 14.88 1.90 -26.74
CA PRO A 477 14.93 2.11 -28.17
C PRO A 477 13.56 1.91 -28.85
N ALA A 478 13.38 2.54 -30.02
CA ALA A 478 12.22 2.35 -30.87
C ALA A 478 12.18 0.95 -31.49
N ASN A 479 10.97 0.49 -31.83
CA ASN A 479 10.66 -0.81 -32.44
C ASN A 479 11.05 -2.05 -31.60
N ILE A 480 11.38 -1.88 -30.32
CA ILE A 480 11.59 -3.03 -29.44
C ILE A 480 10.27 -3.75 -29.19
N PHE A 481 9.24 -3.00 -28.80
CA PHE A 481 7.95 -3.59 -28.42
C PHE A 481 6.92 -3.46 -29.54
N PRO A 482 6.01 -4.45 -29.69
CA PRO A 482 4.84 -4.30 -30.53
C PRO A 482 4.02 -3.09 -30.08
N VAL A 483 3.50 -2.34 -31.05
CA VAL A 483 2.53 -1.29 -30.79
C VAL A 483 1.30 -1.90 -30.09
N ARG A 484 0.85 -1.30 -28.99
CA ARG A 484 -0.20 -1.84 -28.08
C ARG A 484 0.17 -3.14 -27.35
N ALA A 485 1.46 -3.44 -27.16
CA ALA A 485 1.83 -4.53 -26.27
C ALA A 485 1.35 -4.26 -24.83
N ALA A 486 1.01 -5.34 -24.15
CA ALA A 486 0.65 -5.31 -22.74
C ALA A 486 1.90 -5.13 -21.88
N LEU A 487 1.71 -4.50 -20.71
CA LEU A 487 2.75 -4.17 -19.74
C LEU A 487 2.28 -4.59 -18.34
N THR A 488 3.19 -4.92 -17.45
CA THR A 488 2.94 -4.99 -16.00
C THR A 488 4.06 -4.26 -15.27
N ALA A 489 3.77 -3.64 -14.13
CA ALA A 489 4.76 -2.95 -13.31
C ALA A 489 4.59 -3.37 -11.85
N ASN A 490 5.69 -3.57 -11.15
CA ASN A 490 5.68 -3.89 -9.72
C ASN A 490 7.06 -3.64 -9.09
N HIS A 491 7.10 -3.55 -7.77
CA HIS A 491 8.34 -3.40 -7.03
C HIS A 491 9.12 -4.72 -6.93
N GLN A 492 10.34 -4.78 -7.45
CA GLN A 492 11.25 -5.89 -7.12
C GLN A 492 11.76 -5.78 -5.67
N SER A 493 11.89 -4.55 -5.18
CA SER A 493 12.25 -4.23 -3.80
C SER A 493 11.67 -2.88 -3.40
N ALA A 494 11.77 -2.51 -2.11
CA ALA A 494 11.27 -1.24 -1.59
C ALA A 494 11.81 0.01 -2.31
N ASN A 495 12.91 -0.10 -3.06
CA ASN A 495 13.51 1.02 -3.79
C ASN A 495 13.75 0.70 -5.27
N GLN A 496 13.17 -0.37 -5.81
CA GLN A 496 13.31 -0.70 -7.23
C GLN A 496 11.93 -0.98 -7.83
N LEU A 497 11.61 -0.26 -8.89
CA LEU A 497 10.42 -0.46 -9.70
C LEU A 497 10.82 -1.15 -11.01
N ASP A 498 10.14 -2.24 -11.32
CA ASP A 498 10.31 -3.02 -12.54
C ASP A 498 9.09 -2.89 -13.44
N VAL A 499 9.32 -2.82 -14.74
CA VAL A 499 8.29 -2.80 -15.78
C VAL A 499 8.62 -3.86 -16.81
N LEU A 500 7.65 -4.72 -17.09
CA LEU A 500 7.82 -5.86 -17.96
C LEU A 500 6.89 -5.81 -19.17
N ALA A 501 7.43 -6.17 -20.33
CA ALA A 501 6.71 -6.31 -21.59
C ALA A 501 7.34 -7.39 -22.47
N ILE A 502 6.53 -7.94 -23.38
CA ILE A 502 7.00 -8.88 -24.40
C ILE A 502 7.38 -8.12 -25.66
N ASP A 503 8.59 -8.32 -26.15
CA ASP A 503 9.11 -7.66 -27.33
C ASP A 503 8.61 -8.27 -28.66
N THR A 504 9.02 -7.68 -29.78
CA THR A 504 8.65 -8.13 -31.13
C THR A 504 9.21 -9.51 -31.50
N HIS A 505 10.15 -10.04 -30.72
CA HIS A 505 10.69 -11.40 -30.86
C HIS A 505 10.02 -12.42 -29.93
N GLY A 506 9.01 -12.01 -29.16
CA GLY A 506 8.32 -12.90 -28.21
C GLY A 506 9.13 -13.18 -26.94
N THR A 507 10.08 -12.31 -26.60
CA THR A 507 10.89 -12.37 -25.38
C THR A 507 10.27 -11.50 -24.30
N LEU A 508 10.14 -12.02 -23.08
CA LEU A 508 9.81 -11.21 -21.91
C LEU A 508 11.02 -10.35 -21.55
N ASN A 509 10.83 -9.04 -21.47
CA ASN A 509 11.86 -8.07 -21.12
C ASN A 509 11.51 -7.34 -19.83
N VAL A 510 12.52 -6.94 -19.07
CA VAL A 510 12.40 -6.08 -17.89
C VAL A 510 13.19 -4.78 -18.10
N SER A 511 12.55 -3.66 -17.76
CA SER A 511 13.17 -2.35 -17.56
C SER A 511 12.97 -1.95 -16.11
N TRP A 512 13.96 -1.32 -15.47
CA TRP A 512 13.88 -1.01 -14.05
C TRP A 512 14.48 0.34 -13.70
N VAL A 513 14.06 0.88 -12.55
CA VAL A 513 14.63 2.09 -11.96
C VAL A 513 14.83 1.89 -10.46
N VAL A 514 15.95 2.41 -9.93
CA VAL A 514 16.28 2.32 -8.50
C VAL A 514 16.23 3.72 -7.89
N GLY A 515 15.35 3.91 -6.89
CA GLY A 515 15.06 5.22 -6.29
C GLY A 515 14.72 6.26 -7.35
N GLY A 516 15.22 7.49 -7.21
CA GLY A 516 15.12 8.55 -8.24
C GLY A 516 16.19 8.48 -9.34
N GLY A 517 16.74 7.29 -9.61
CA GLY A 517 17.81 7.08 -10.59
C GLY A 517 17.33 7.09 -12.06
N THR A 518 18.22 6.72 -12.98
CA THR A 518 17.89 6.54 -14.40
C THR A 518 17.30 5.16 -14.66
N TRP A 519 16.33 5.09 -15.57
CA TRP A 519 15.82 3.83 -16.11
C TRP A 519 16.94 3.01 -16.77
N GLN A 520 16.88 1.70 -16.57
CA GLN A 520 17.78 0.69 -17.10
C GLN A 520 17.00 -0.34 -17.92
N GLY A 521 17.69 -1.06 -18.80
CA GLY A 521 17.07 -2.01 -19.73
C GLY A 521 16.55 -1.35 -21.02
N PRO A 522 15.66 -2.02 -21.76
CA PRO A 522 15.11 -3.34 -21.48
C PRO A 522 16.15 -4.48 -21.58
N VAL A 523 16.03 -5.50 -20.74
CA VAL A 523 16.83 -6.74 -20.81
C VAL A 523 15.91 -7.94 -20.94
N GLY A 524 16.19 -8.83 -21.90
CA GLY A 524 15.44 -10.07 -22.10
C GLY A 524 15.69 -11.09 -20.98
N ILE A 525 14.61 -11.58 -20.36
CA ILE A 525 14.61 -12.54 -19.25
C ILE A 525 13.96 -13.89 -19.63
N SER A 526 13.60 -14.08 -20.89
CA SER A 526 13.18 -15.37 -21.45
C SER A 526 13.86 -15.64 -22.79
N PRO A 527 13.78 -16.87 -23.33
CA PRO A 527 14.12 -17.11 -24.72
C PRO A 527 13.17 -16.39 -25.69
N ALA A 528 13.63 -16.15 -26.92
CA ALA A 528 12.78 -15.64 -28.01
C ALA A 528 11.71 -16.67 -28.40
N ASN A 529 10.58 -16.19 -28.93
CA ASN A 529 9.39 -16.97 -29.29
C ASN A 529 8.74 -17.74 -28.13
N THR A 530 9.04 -17.37 -26.88
CA THR A 530 8.40 -17.97 -25.71
C THR A 530 6.94 -17.55 -25.63
N PHE A 531 6.69 -16.24 -25.79
CA PHE A 531 5.35 -15.66 -25.68
C PHE A 531 4.90 -15.03 -27.00
N PRO A 532 3.63 -15.14 -27.38
CA PRO A 532 3.07 -14.39 -28.50
C PRO A 532 3.21 -12.87 -28.30
N ALA A 533 3.40 -12.11 -29.37
CA ALA A 533 3.39 -10.66 -29.32
C ALA A 533 2.03 -10.13 -28.83
N GLY A 534 2.06 -9.19 -27.88
CA GLY A 534 0.84 -8.62 -27.29
C GLY A 534 0.15 -9.50 -26.24
N THR A 535 0.75 -10.64 -25.87
CA THR A 535 0.33 -11.45 -24.72
C THR A 535 0.29 -10.60 -23.46
N SER A 536 -0.76 -10.81 -22.68
CA SER A 536 -0.97 -10.10 -21.43
C SER A 536 -0.13 -10.65 -20.30
N LEU A 537 0.23 -9.76 -19.38
CA LEU A 537 1.13 -10.02 -18.27
C LEU A 537 0.42 -9.69 -16.96
N ALA A 538 0.77 -10.38 -15.89
CA ALA A 538 0.45 -9.97 -14.53
C ALA A 538 1.70 -10.15 -13.67
N SER A 539 1.86 -9.35 -12.62
CA SER A 539 2.96 -9.52 -11.67
C SER A 539 2.50 -9.33 -10.24
N GLU A 540 3.04 -10.13 -9.33
CA GLU A 540 2.69 -10.09 -7.91
C GLU A 540 3.78 -10.73 -7.05
N HIS A 541 3.89 -10.28 -5.81
CA HIS A 541 4.77 -10.88 -4.83
C HIS A 541 4.26 -12.24 -4.34
N GLN A 542 4.98 -13.31 -4.67
CA GLN A 542 4.75 -14.61 -4.02
C GLN A 542 5.15 -14.56 -2.54
N SER A 543 6.25 -13.86 -2.22
CA SER A 543 6.71 -13.59 -0.85
C SER A 543 7.28 -12.18 -0.75
N ALA A 544 7.58 -11.73 0.47
CA ALA A 544 8.15 -10.39 0.71
C ALA A 544 9.43 -10.09 -0.10
N ASN A 545 10.17 -11.13 -0.51
CA ASN A 545 11.40 -11.00 -1.27
C ASN A 545 11.32 -11.65 -2.66
N GLN A 546 10.15 -12.10 -3.11
CA GLN A 546 10.03 -12.75 -4.42
C GLN A 546 8.92 -12.07 -5.23
N LEU A 547 9.28 -11.55 -6.40
CA LEU A 547 8.35 -11.02 -7.39
C LEU A 547 8.16 -12.06 -8.49
N ASP A 548 6.91 -12.40 -8.79
CA ASP A 548 6.51 -13.32 -9.85
C ASP A 548 5.85 -12.55 -10.98
N VAL A 549 6.03 -13.05 -12.21
CA VAL A 549 5.43 -12.53 -13.44
C VAL A 549 4.80 -13.68 -14.20
N PHE A 550 3.53 -13.51 -14.56
CA PHE A 550 2.69 -14.52 -15.18
C PHE A 550 2.35 -14.14 -16.62
N ALA A 551 2.42 -15.11 -17.54
CA ALA A 551 2.10 -14.91 -18.94
C ALA A 551 1.66 -16.23 -19.60
N ILE A 552 0.84 -16.15 -20.65
CA ILE A 552 0.42 -17.33 -21.43
C ILE A 552 1.39 -17.52 -22.61
N ASP A 553 2.02 -18.68 -22.73
CA ASP A 553 3.00 -18.96 -23.77
C ASP A 553 2.37 -19.31 -25.14
N THR A 554 3.24 -19.58 -26.12
CA THR A 554 2.83 -20.01 -27.47
C THR A 554 2.10 -21.37 -27.49
N HIS A 555 2.25 -22.19 -26.45
CA HIS A 555 1.53 -23.44 -26.24
C HIS A 555 0.23 -23.27 -25.45
N LYS A 556 -0.17 -22.02 -25.17
CA LYS A 556 -1.37 -21.67 -24.41
C LYS A 556 -1.36 -22.19 -22.97
N ALA A 557 -0.17 -22.33 -22.38
CA ALA A 557 0.02 -22.63 -20.98
C ALA A 557 0.34 -21.36 -20.18
N LEU A 558 -0.19 -21.26 -18.97
CA LEU A 558 0.23 -20.24 -18.00
C LEU A 558 1.63 -20.57 -17.50
N ASN A 559 2.51 -19.59 -17.58
CA ASN A 559 3.90 -19.68 -17.13
C ASN A 559 4.18 -18.66 -16.04
N VAL A 560 5.16 -18.94 -15.19
CA VAL A 560 5.71 -18.02 -14.19
C VAL A 560 7.21 -17.81 -14.40
N SER A 561 7.65 -16.56 -14.38
CA SER A 561 9.04 -16.13 -14.21
C SER A 561 9.16 -15.41 -12.88
N TRP A 562 10.27 -15.54 -12.15
CA TRP A 562 10.40 -14.92 -10.83
C TRP A 562 11.80 -14.41 -10.54
N VAL A 563 11.90 -13.47 -9.60
CA VAL A 563 13.17 -12.96 -9.07
C VAL A 563 13.10 -12.91 -7.55
N VAL A 564 14.21 -13.25 -6.89
CA VAL A 564 14.32 -13.22 -5.42
C VAL A 564 15.32 -12.14 -4.99
N GLY A 565 14.85 -11.15 -4.24
CA GLY A 565 15.65 -10.00 -3.79
C GLY A 565 16.30 -9.29 -4.98
N GLY A 566 17.58 -8.92 -4.87
CA GLY A 566 18.39 -8.41 -5.98
C GLY A 566 19.04 -9.49 -6.86
N GLY A 567 18.47 -10.70 -6.89
CA GLY A 567 19.00 -11.85 -7.63
C GLY A 567 18.76 -11.79 -9.15
N GLN A 568 19.05 -12.90 -9.83
CA GLN A 568 18.74 -13.06 -11.26
C GLN A 568 17.31 -13.55 -11.46
N TRP A 569 16.70 -13.16 -12.57
CA TRP A 569 15.43 -13.71 -13.02
C TRP A 569 15.55 -15.21 -13.34
N GLN A 570 14.51 -15.95 -13.00
CA GLN A 570 14.37 -17.39 -13.18
C GLN A 570 13.10 -17.71 -13.99
N GLY A 571 13.05 -18.90 -14.57
CA GLY A 571 11.96 -19.32 -15.46
C GLY A 571 12.15 -18.84 -16.91
N PRO A 572 11.07 -18.76 -17.71
CA PRO A 572 9.70 -19.13 -17.35
C PRO A 572 9.49 -20.64 -17.18
N VAL A 573 8.60 -21.03 -16.26
CA VAL A 573 8.16 -22.42 -16.05
C VAL A 573 6.64 -22.51 -16.18
N GLY A 574 6.14 -23.50 -16.94
CA GLY A 574 4.72 -23.74 -17.11
C GLY A 574 4.07 -24.27 -15.82
N ILE A 575 3.01 -23.58 -15.36
CA ILE A 575 2.20 -23.93 -14.18
C ILE A 575 0.79 -24.41 -14.56
N SER A 576 0.46 -24.46 -15.85
CA SER A 576 -0.74 -25.12 -16.36
C SER A 576 -0.41 -26.08 -17.52
N PRO A 577 -1.33 -27.02 -17.87
CA PRO A 577 -1.21 -27.79 -19.10
C PRO A 577 -1.23 -26.91 -20.36
N ALA A 578 -0.67 -27.42 -21.45
CA ALA A 578 -0.78 -26.79 -22.77
C ALA A 578 -2.23 -26.80 -23.29
N ASN A 579 -2.57 -25.83 -24.14
CA ASN A 579 -3.92 -25.63 -24.70
C ASN A 579 -5.01 -25.40 -23.66
N TYR A 580 -4.66 -24.95 -22.45
CA TYR A 580 -5.62 -24.70 -21.39
C TYR A 580 -6.32 -23.33 -21.54
N PHE A 581 -5.57 -22.30 -21.95
CA PHE A 581 -6.10 -20.95 -22.11
C PHE A 581 -6.37 -20.57 -23.58
N GLY A 582 -7.38 -19.72 -23.82
CA GLY A 582 -7.64 -19.13 -25.13
C GLY A 582 -6.69 -17.95 -25.40
N SER A 583 -6.40 -17.66 -26.67
CA SER A 583 -5.82 -16.36 -27.08
C SER A 583 -6.88 -15.32 -27.34
#